data_AF-A0A931S681-F1
#
_entry.id   AF-A0A931S681-F1
#
_cell.length_a   1.000
_cell.length_b   1.000
_cell.length_c   1.000
_cell.angle_alpha   90.00
_cell.angle_beta   90.00
_cell.angle_gamma   90.00
#
_symmetry.space_group_name_H-M   'P 1'
#
loop_
_entity.id
_entity.type
_entity.pdbx_description
1 polymer ?
#
loop_
_entity_poly.entity_id
_entity_poly.type
_entity_poly.pdbx_seq_one_letter_code
_entity_poly.pdbx_strand_id
1 'polypeptide(L)'
;MSVGTGQLAQFVVFGSFVSAKREPADVDVFLLMEDAFDMGQLTGEARVLFDHAAAQAHFGASVLWLRRLAALGGEEQAIAGWQIKRDGTRRGIIEIVEEQT
;
A
#
# COMPACT_ATOMS: atom_id res chain seq x y z
N MET A 1 -18.14 -12.45 2.18
CA MET A 1 -18.02 -11.13 1.55
C MET A 1 -17.42 -10.19 2.58
N SER A 2 -16.19 -9.74 2.36
CA SER A 2 -15.59 -8.72 3.23
C SER A 2 -16.27 -7.39 2.94
N VAL A 3 -16.86 -6.75 3.94
CA VAL A 3 -17.37 -5.38 3.82
C VAL A 3 -16.15 -4.47 3.87
N GLY A 4 -15.65 -4.08 2.70
CA GLY A 4 -14.61 -3.06 2.60
C GLY A 4 -15.11 -1.72 3.13
N THR A 5 -14.20 -0.86 3.58
CA THR A 5 -14.55 0.50 4.02
C THR A 5 -15.09 1.38 2.88
N GLY A 6 -14.88 0.97 1.62
CA GLY A 6 -15.12 1.80 0.44
C GLY A 6 -14.19 3.02 0.38
N GLN A 7 -13.13 3.05 1.19
CA GLN A 7 -12.19 4.17 1.31
C GLN A 7 -10.83 3.88 0.67
N LEU A 8 -10.66 2.77 -0.04
CA LEU A 8 -9.41 2.46 -0.73
C LEU A 8 -9.43 3.12 -2.10
N ALA A 9 -8.54 4.08 -2.32
CA ALA A 9 -8.40 4.78 -3.59
C ALA A 9 -7.44 4.04 -4.53
N GLN A 10 -6.27 3.64 -4.01
CA GLN A 10 -5.24 2.94 -4.77
C GLN A 10 -4.56 1.88 -3.91
N PHE A 11 -4.25 0.74 -4.53
CA PHE A 11 -3.52 -0.36 -3.92
C PHE A 11 -2.34 -0.73 -4.81
N VAL A 12 -1.14 -0.45 -4.31
CA VAL A 12 0.11 -0.69 -5.03
C VAL A 12 0.97 -1.69 -4.27
N VAL A 13 1.46 -2.71 -4.97
CA VAL A 13 2.55 -3.57 -4.51
C VAL A 13 3.84 -3.10 -5.17
N PHE A 14 4.89 -2.95 -4.36
CA PHE A 14 6.18 -2.42 -4.81
C PHE A 14 7.32 -3.24 -4.21
N GLY A 15 8.49 -2.62 -4.03
CA GLY A 15 9.56 -3.26 -3.27
C GLY A 15 10.38 -4.29 -4.03
N SER A 16 10.97 -5.23 -3.29
CA SER A 16 11.80 -6.29 -3.89
C SER A 16 10.97 -7.41 -4.53
N PHE A 17 9.71 -7.56 -4.10
CA PHE A 17 8.75 -8.55 -4.62
C PHE A 17 8.47 -8.38 -6.12
N VAL A 18 8.36 -7.13 -6.59
CA VAL A 18 8.09 -6.81 -8.00
C VAL A 18 9.34 -6.83 -8.90
N SER A 19 10.46 -7.36 -8.41
CA SER A 19 11.75 -7.37 -9.13
C SER A 19 12.12 -8.78 -9.60
N ALA A 20 13.22 -8.89 -10.36
CA ALA A 20 13.77 -10.18 -10.77
C ALA A 20 14.62 -10.88 -9.68
N LYS A 21 14.60 -10.40 -8.44
CA LYS A 21 15.37 -11.01 -7.35
C LYS A 21 14.83 -12.41 -7.07
N ARG A 22 15.71 -13.42 -7.08
CA ARG A 22 15.34 -14.84 -6.86
C ARG A 22 14.62 -15.07 -5.53
N GLU A 23 15.06 -14.37 -4.49
CA GLU A 23 14.51 -14.42 -3.14
C GLU A 23 14.19 -12.97 -2.72
N PRO A 24 12.98 -12.47 -3.04
CA PRO A 24 12.51 -11.20 -2.51
C PRO A 24 12.43 -11.27 -0.98
N ALA A 25 12.43 -10.10 -0.34
CA ALA A 25 12.25 -10.03 1.10
C ALA A 25 10.75 -10.22 1.44
N ASP A 26 10.13 -9.21 2.03
CA ASP A 26 8.70 -9.12 2.27
C ASP A 26 7.94 -8.57 1.06
N VAL A 27 6.60 -8.61 1.16
CA VAL A 27 5.71 -7.89 0.25
C VAL A 27 5.56 -6.48 0.77
N ASP A 28 5.99 -5.51 -0.04
CA ASP A 28 5.84 -4.09 0.24
C ASP A 28 4.54 -3.57 -0.39
N VAL A 29 3.65 -3.01 0.42
CA VAL A 29 2.33 -2.51 0.02
C VAL A 29 2.20 -1.03 0.35
N PHE A 30 1.73 -0.25 -0.62
CA PHE A 30 1.30 1.12 -0.41
C PHE A 30 -0.20 1.26 -0.70
N LEU A 31 -0.93 1.84 0.26
CA LEU A 31 -2.36 2.11 0.15
C LEU A 31 -2.59 3.63 0.13
N LEU A 32 -3.28 4.10 -0.92
CA LEU A 32 -3.85 5.43 -0.92
C LEU A 32 -5.30 5.31 -0.44
N MET A 33 -5.62 6.03 0.62
CA MET A 33 -6.95 6.03 1.21
C MET A 33 -7.68 7.33 0.89
N GLU A 34 -9.00 7.27 0.78
CA GLU A 34 -9.86 8.44 0.69
C GLU A 34 -9.73 9.33 1.95
N ASP A 35 -10.07 10.61 1.81
CA ASP A 35 -9.86 11.60 2.87
C ASP A 35 -10.68 11.32 4.14
N ALA A 36 -11.83 10.67 3.98
CA ALA A 36 -12.71 10.29 5.08
C ALA A 36 -12.26 9.02 5.79
N PHE A 37 -11.21 8.33 5.33
CA PHE A 37 -10.71 7.11 5.96
C PHE A 37 -10.25 7.36 7.40
N ASP A 38 -10.89 6.73 8.38
CA ASP A 38 -10.53 6.84 9.80
C ASP A 38 -10.09 5.49 10.37
N MET A 39 -8.79 5.38 10.68
CA MET A 39 -8.20 4.22 11.36
C MET A 39 -8.85 3.96 12.73
N GLY A 40 -9.40 4.99 13.39
CA GLY A 40 -10.13 4.86 14.64
C GLY A 40 -11.39 3.99 14.54
N GLN A 41 -11.98 3.89 13.35
CA GLN A 41 -13.18 3.09 13.08
C GLN A 41 -12.87 1.63 12.72
N LEU A 42 -11.59 1.30 12.50
CA LEU A 42 -11.18 -0.05 12.16
C LEU A 42 -11.12 -0.95 13.40
N THR A 43 -11.53 -2.20 13.21
CA THR A 43 -11.50 -3.24 14.24
C THR A 43 -10.81 -4.50 13.71
N GLY A 44 -10.37 -5.38 14.61
CA GLY A 44 -9.75 -6.66 14.27
C GLY A 44 -8.52 -6.54 13.37
N GLU A 45 -8.38 -7.49 12.43
CA GLU A 45 -7.24 -7.57 11.51
C GLU A 45 -7.10 -6.34 10.60
N ALA A 46 -8.21 -5.70 10.24
CA ALA A 46 -8.16 -4.47 9.46
C ALA A 46 -7.36 -3.39 10.18
N ARG A 47 -7.52 -3.25 11.51
CA ARG A 47 -6.73 -2.30 12.30
C ARG A 47 -5.23 -2.64 12.31
N VAL A 48 -4.90 -3.94 12.36
CA VAL A 48 -3.51 -4.43 12.35
C VAL A 48 -2.81 -4.03 11.05
N LEU A 49 -3.51 -4.07 9.91
CA LEU A 49 -2.98 -3.72 8.60
C LEU A 49 -2.42 -2.28 8.52
N PHE A 50 -3.02 -1.33 9.24
CA PHE A 50 -2.66 0.10 9.16
C PHE A 50 -1.61 0.54 10.19
N ASP A 51 -1.12 -0.38 11.02
CA ASP A 51 0.08 -0.18 11.85
C ASP A 51 1.24 -0.94 11.21
N HIS A 52 2.27 -0.23 10.77
CA HIS A 52 3.38 -0.83 10.02
C HIS A 52 4.09 -1.96 10.80
N ALA A 53 4.36 -1.76 12.09
CA ALA A 53 5.08 -2.73 12.89
C ALA A 53 4.20 -3.97 13.17
N ALA A 54 2.91 -3.75 13.46
CA ALA A 54 1.96 -4.82 13.68
C ALA A 54 1.70 -5.62 12.38
N ALA A 55 1.55 -4.95 11.24
CA ALA A 55 1.39 -5.60 9.94
C ALA A 55 2.61 -6.45 9.57
N GLN A 56 3.81 -5.94 9.78
CA GLN A 56 5.05 -6.69 9.54
C GLN A 56 5.13 -7.93 10.44
N ALA A 57 4.81 -7.80 11.73
CA ALA A 57 4.87 -8.92 12.67
C ALA A 57 3.77 -9.97 12.43
N HIS A 58 2.58 -9.54 12.02
CA HIS A 58 1.42 -10.42 11.89
C HIS A 58 1.29 -11.05 10.49
N PHE A 59 1.57 -10.28 9.44
CA PHE A 59 1.41 -10.71 8.05
C PHE A 59 2.74 -10.95 7.31
N GLY A 60 3.88 -10.50 7.87
CA GLY A 60 5.16 -10.53 7.16
C GLY A 60 5.21 -9.57 5.97
N ALA A 61 4.43 -8.47 6.03
CA ALA A 61 4.33 -7.48 4.97
C ALA A 61 4.57 -6.07 5.49
N SER A 62 5.30 -5.28 4.71
CA SER A 62 5.48 -3.85 4.94
C SER A 62 4.29 -3.09 4.35
N VAL A 63 3.33 -2.70 5.18
CA VAL A 63 2.20 -1.86 4.76
C VAL A 63 2.48 -0.40 5.11
N LEU A 64 2.40 0.46 4.10
CA LEU A 64 2.48 1.91 4.20
C LEU A 64 1.21 2.50 3.62
N TRP A 65 0.76 3.64 4.15
CA TRP A 65 -0.47 4.26 3.67
C TRP A 65 -0.47 5.77 3.90
N LEU A 66 -1.32 6.46 3.14
CA LEU A 66 -1.65 7.86 3.37
C LEU A 66 -3.07 8.16 2.89
N ARG A 67 -3.67 9.24 3.40
CA ARG A 67 -4.92 9.80 2.85
C ARG A 67 -4.62 10.67 1.63
N ARG A 68 -5.51 10.76 0.64
CA ARG A 68 -5.34 11.61 -0.56
C ARG A 68 -4.91 13.04 -0.23
N LEU A 69 -5.44 13.64 0.84
CA LEU A 69 -5.07 14.99 1.28
C LEU A 69 -3.59 15.14 1.67
N ALA A 70 -2.93 14.04 2.03
CA ALA A 70 -1.50 13.98 2.34
C ALA A 70 -0.62 13.63 1.11
N ALA A 71 -1.22 13.34 -0.05
CA ALA A 71 -0.51 13.07 -1.30
C ALA A 71 -0.05 14.39 -1.93
N LEU A 72 1.04 14.96 -1.42
CA LEU A 72 1.63 16.18 -1.98
C LEU A 72 2.00 15.95 -3.46
N GLY A 73 1.53 16.84 -4.33
CA GLY A 73 1.70 16.68 -5.78
C GLY A 73 0.67 15.77 -6.46
N GLY A 74 -0.33 15.28 -5.71
CA GLY A 74 -1.43 14.48 -6.22
C GLY A 74 -1.17 12.98 -6.18
N GLU A 75 -2.22 12.22 -6.50
CA GLU A 75 -2.23 10.75 -6.48
C GLU A 75 -1.16 10.13 -7.37
N GLU A 76 -1.10 10.54 -8.64
CA GLU A 76 -0.14 10.01 -9.60
C GLU A 76 1.30 10.17 -9.12
N GLN A 77 1.63 11.33 -8.54
CA GLN A 77 2.96 11.60 -8.00
C GLN A 77 3.26 10.73 -6.77
N ALA A 78 2.28 10.58 -5.87
CA ALA A 78 2.42 9.73 -4.70
C ALA A 78 2.68 8.26 -5.09
N ILE A 79 1.99 7.74 -6.11
CA ILE A 79 2.20 6.39 -6.65
C ILE A 79 3.57 6.28 -7.33
N ALA A 80 3.89 7.19 -8.24
CA ALA A 80 5.13 7.18 -9.01
C ALA A 80 6.38 7.25 -8.12
N GLY A 81 6.28 7.87 -6.94
CA GLY A 81 7.35 7.89 -5.94
C GLY A 81 7.82 6.49 -5.51
N TRP A 82 6.91 5.53 -5.43
CA TRP A 82 7.22 4.15 -5.01
C TRP A 82 8.02 3.34 -6.03
N GLN A 83 8.07 3.82 -7.29
CA GLN A 83 8.96 3.26 -8.31
C GLN A 83 10.43 3.57 -8.03
N ILE A 84 10.75 4.62 -7.27
CA ILE A 84 12.12 5.03 -6.99
C ILE A 84 12.74 4.09 -5.95
N LYS A 85 13.88 3.48 -6.28
CA LYS A 85 14.66 2.66 -5.35
C LYS A 85 15.57 3.56 -4.51
N ARG A 86 16.12 2.99 -3.43
CA ARG A 86 17.09 3.69 -2.56
C ARG A 86 18.34 4.17 -3.30
N ASP A 87 18.71 3.49 -4.39
CA ASP A 87 19.83 3.85 -5.27
C ASP A 87 19.48 4.94 -6.31
N GLY A 88 18.26 5.49 -6.27
CA GLY A 88 17.77 6.52 -7.20
C GLY A 88 17.29 5.99 -8.56
N THR A 89 17.52 4.72 -8.88
CA THR A 89 17.01 4.12 -10.12
C THR A 89 15.55 3.68 -9.96
N ARG A 90 14.86 3.40 -11.06
CA ARG A 90 13.43 3.04 -11.05
C ARG A 90 13.20 1.54 -11.16
N ARG A 91 12.07 1.08 -10.62
CA ARG A 91 11.47 -0.25 -10.83
C ARG A 91 10.00 -0.11 -11.19
N GLY A 92 9.40 -1.18 -11.71
CA GLY A 92 7.96 -1.26 -11.88
C GLY A 92 7.22 -1.36 -10.55
N ILE A 93 5.91 -1.22 -10.61
CA ILE A 93 4.97 -1.47 -9.51
C ILE A 93 3.83 -2.33 -10.06
N ILE A 94 3.08 -2.97 -9.17
CA ILE A 94 1.85 -3.68 -9.51
C ILE A 94 0.69 -2.91 -8.88
N GLU A 95 -0.24 -2.45 -9.70
CA GLU A 95 -1.51 -1.89 -9.23
C GLU A 95 -2.53 -3.02 -9.11
N ILE A 96 -3.15 -3.14 -7.94
CA ILE A 96 -4.20 -4.11 -7.67
C ILE A 96 -5.53 -3.42 -7.93
N VAL A 97 -6.25 -3.90 -8.94
CA VAL A 97 -7.56 -3.39 -9.34
C VAL A 97 -8.65 -4.38 -8.98
N GLU A 98 -9.84 -3.87 -8.67
CA GLU A 98 -11.02 -4.72 -8.50
C GLU A 98 -11.38 -5.38 -9.83
N GLU A 99 -11.71 -6.68 -9.79
CA GLU A 99 -12.17 -7.41 -10.96
C GLU A 99 -13.57 -6.90 -11.33
N GLN A 100 -13.68 -6.26 -12.49
CA GLN A 100 -14.98 -5.82 -13.02
C GLN A 100 -15.74 -7.08 -13.48
N THR A 101 -16.72 -7.50 -12.68
CA THR A 101 -17.63 -8.62 -13.01
C THR A 101 -18.83 -8.13 -13.81
#